data_AF-A0A7K2MB50-F1
#
_entry.id   AF-A0A7K2MB50-F1
#
_cell.length_a   1.000
_cell.length_b   1.000
_cell.length_c   1.000
_cell.angle_alpha   90.00
_cell.angle_beta   90.00
_cell.angle_gamma   90.00
#
_symmetry.space_group_name_H-M   'P 1'
#
loop_
_entity.id
_entity.type
_entity.pdbx_description
1 polymer ?
#
loop_
_entity_poly.entity_id
_entity_poly.type
_entity_poly.pdbx_seq_one_letter_code
_entity_poly.pdbx_strand_id
1 'polypeptide(L)'
;TVRTSAATVAEAVAEAGVALRGQDALSVPPDSFPREGQTVTVLRITGSREVREEPIPYAVRRVADPTLFEGTEVVERPGRPGVLRVTYALRTVNGVRERPRRVASEVVRAPRTELVKVGTGARPRSVRDADGLNWEGLARCESGGRPDAVDPSGTYGGLYQFDAATWHGLGGRGRPEDAPAAEQTYRAKKLYVRRGASPWPHCGERLHS
;
A
#
# COMPACT_ATOMS: atom_id res chain seq x y z
N THR A 1 -51.40 -23.47 -27.54
CA THR A 1 -51.26 -23.44 -29.01
C THR A 1 -52.31 -22.48 -29.56
N VAL A 2 -52.02 -21.79 -30.65
CA VAL A 2 -52.92 -20.79 -31.26
C VAL A 2 -53.18 -21.21 -32.70
N ARG A 3 -54.44 -21.07 -33.14
CA ARG A 3 -54.82 -21.16 -34.55
C ARG A 3 -55.06 -19.74 -35.03
N THR A 4 -54.42 -19.36 -36.12
CA THR A 4 -54.38 -17.97 -36.60
C THR A 4 -54.32 -17.95 -38.12
N SER A 5 -54.89 -16.89 -38.70
CA SER A 5 -54.75 -16.54 -40.12
C SER A 5 -53.89 -15.28 -40.31
N ALA A 6 -53.11 -14.91 -39.29
CA ALA A 6 -52.21 -13.77 -39.31
C ALA A 6 -51.21 -13.85 -40.48
N ALA A 7 -50.91 -12.70 -41.07
CA ALA A 7 -49.94 -12.60 -42.15
C ALA A 7 -48.50 -12.65 -41.63
N THR A 8 -48.30 -12.34 -40.35
CA THR A 8 -46.99 -12.27 -39.71
C THR A 8 -46.95 -12.99 -38.36
N VAL A 9 -45.75 -13.42 -37.95
CA VAL A 9 -45.54 -14.02 -36.63
C VAL A 9 -45.89 -13.03 -35.50
N ALA A 10 -45.62 -11.74 -35.66
CA ALA A 10 -45.96 -10.74 -34.66
C ALA A 10 -47.47 -10.66 -34.40
N GLU A 11 -48.28 -10.67 -35.47
CA GLU A 11 -49.75 -10.70 -35.38
C GLU A 11 -50.22 -12.00 -34.72
N ALA A 12 -49.69 -13.15 -35.11
CA ALA A 12 -50.01 -14.44 -34.50
C ALA A 12 -49.75 -14.47 -32.98
N VAL A 13 -48.63 -13.87 -32.55
CA VAL A 13 -48.26 -13.76 -31.13
C VAL A 13 -49.17 -12.78 -30.39
N ALA A 14 -49.60 -11.69 -31.03
CA ALA A 14 -50.56 -10.74 -30.47
C ALA A 14 -51.97 -11.35 -30.31
N GLU A 15 -52.46 -12.11 -31.30
CA GLU A 15 -53.72 -12.86 -31.22
C GLU A 15 -53.71 -13.92 -30.11
N ALA A 16 -52.54 -14.46 -29.78
CA ALA A 16 -52.35 -15.33 -28.62
C ALA A 16 -52.46 -14.62 -27.26
N GLY A 17 -52.76 -13.32 -27.25
CA GLY A 17 -52.82 -12.48 -26.05
C GLY A 17 -51.43 -12.07 -25.53
N VAL A 18 -50.36 -12.29 -26.30
CA VAL A 18 -48.98 -12.04 -25.88
C VAL A 18 -48.46 -10.76 -26.54
N ALA A 19 -48.64 -9.62 -25.88
CA ALA A 19 -48.07 -8.37 -26.37
C ALA A 19 -46.54 -8.30 -26.12
N LEU A 20 -45.77 -7.90 -27.13
CA LEU A 20 -44.36 -7.53 -26.99
C LEU A 20 -44.24 -6.11 -26.43
N ARG A 21 -43.27 -5.87 -25.55
CA ARG A 21 -43.03 -4.56 -24.94
C ARG A 21 -41.55 -4.22 -24.94
N GLY A 22 -41.23 -2.94 -25.15
CA GLY A 22 -39.88 -2.43 -25.00
C GLY A 22 -38.85 -3.17 -25.86
N GLN A 23 -38.01 -3.99 -25.22
CA GLN A 23 -36.92 -4.72 -25.86
C GLN A 23 -37.25 -6.19 -26.13
N ASP A 24 -38.47 -6.64 -25.86
CA ASP A 24 -38.89 -8.02 -26.08
C ASP A 24 -38.63 -8.44 -27.53
N ALA A 25 -38.20 -9.70 -27.70
CA ALA A 25 -37.86 -10.26 -29.01
C ALA A 25 -38.54 -11.62 -29.21
N LEU A 26 -38.67 -12.02 -30.45
CA LEU A 26 -39.14 -13.35 -30.83
C LEU A 26 -37.96 -14.22 -31.26
N SER A 27 -38.07 -15.54 -31.08
CA SER A 27 -37.07 -16.50 -31.59
C SER A 27 -37.02 -16.59 -33.11
N VAL A 28 -37.96 -15.95 -33.81
CA VAL A 28 -38.07 -15.89 -35.27
C VAL A 28 -38.40 -14.46 -35.69
N PRO A 29 -38.13 -14.04 -36.95
CA PRO A 29 -38.42 -12.69 -37.40
C PRO A 29 -39.91 -12.35 -37.27
N PRO A 30 -40.27 -11.21 -36.65
CA PRO A 30 -41.66 -10.84 -36.38
C PRO A 30 -42.49 -10.62 -37.65
N ASP A 31 -41.85 -10.20 -38.74
CA ASP A 31 -42.41 -9.95 -40.07
C ASP A 31 -42.48 -11.20 -40.96
N SER A 32 -41.93 -12.33 -40.50
CA SER A 32 -42.00 -13.58 -41.25
C SER A 32 -43.40 -14.20 -41.21
N PHE A 33 -43.72 -15.00 -42.24
CA PHE A 33 -44.98 -15.73 -42.32
C PHE A 33 -45.03 -16.90 -41.31
N PRO A 34 -46.10 -17.06 -40.50
CA PRO A 34 -46.25 -18.19 -39.58
C PRO A 34 -46.33 -19.53 -40.33
N ARG A 35 -45.54 -20.53 -39.90
CA ARG A 35 -45.55 -21.88 -40.50
C ARG A 35 -46.28 -22.88 -39.61
N GLU A 36 -46.89 -23.88 -40.23
CA GLU A 36 -47.51 -24.98 -39.50
C GLU A 36 -46.48 -25.69 -38.60
N GLY A 37 -46.87 -25.96 -37.35
CA GLY A 37 -46.00 -26.60 -36.35
C GLY A 37 -44.86 -25.72 -35.83
N GLN A 38 -44.77 -24.44 -36.20
CA GLN A 38 -43.69 -23.54 -35.77
C GLN A 38 -43.79 -23.19 -34.28
N THR A 39 -42.69 -23.37 -33.56
CA THR A 39 -42.55 -22.87 -32.18
C THR A 39 -41.97 -21.46 -32.19
N VAL A 40 -42.68 -20.53 -31.55
CA VAL A 40 -42.24 -19.14 -31.37
C VAL A 40 -42.06 -18.88 -29.88
N THR A 41 -40.82 -18.61 -29.47
CA THR A 41 -40.48 -18.24 -28.10
C THR A 41 -40.43 -16.73 -27.97
N VAL A 42 -41.12 -16.18 -26.97
CA VAL A 42 -41.02 -14.78 -26.60
C VAL A 42 -39.90 -14.60 -25.57
N LEU A 43 -38.89 -13.83 -25.93
CA LEU A 43 -37.80 -13.43 -25.05
C LEU A 43 -38.21 -12.14 -24.34
N ARG A 44 -38.46 -12.23 -23.03
CA ARG A 44 -38.76 -11.06 -22.19
C ARG A 44 -37.47 -10.37 -21.81
N ILE A 45 -37.25 -9.18 -22.35
CA ILE A 45 -35.98 -8.46 -22.22
C ILE A 45 -36.21 -7.15 -21.49
N THR A 46 -35.54 -6.99 -20.35
CA THR A 46 -35.48 -5.71 -19.66
C THR A 46 -34.04 -5.20 -19.62
N GLY A 47 -33.89 -3.90 -19.88
CA GLY A 47 -32.61 -3.20 -19.85
C GLY A 47 -32.65 -2.08 -18.82
N SER A 48 -31.58 -1.95 -18.04
CA SER A 48 -31.37 -0.80 -17.15
C SER A 48 -29.91 -0.36 -17.15
N ARG A 49 -29.64 0.81 -16.58
CA ARG A 49 -28.29 1.31 -16.36
C ARG A 49 -28.00 1.36 -14.88
N GLU A 50 -26.80 0.94 -14.50
CA GLU A 50 -26.29 1.02 -13.14
C GLU A 50 -25.00 1.82 -13.16
N VAL A 51 -24.87 2.82 -12.28
CA VAL A 51 -23.67 3.63 -12.14
C VAL A 51 -22.93 3.17 -10.89
N ARG A 52 -21.64 2.87 -11.04
CA ARG A 52 -20.77 2.50 -9.92
C ARG A 52 -19.58 3.43 -9.86
N GLU A 53 -19.15 3.77 -8.65
CA GLU A 53 -17.90 4.48 -8.42
C GLU A 53 -16.84 3.49 -7.95
N GLU A 54 -15.72 3.48 -8.66
CA GLU A 54 -14.58 2.59 -8.41
C GLU A 54 -13.35 3.46 -8.10
N PRO A 55 -12.54 3.10 -7.09
CA PRO A 55 -11.35 3.87 -6.73
C PRO A 55 -10.25 3.71 -7.79
N ILE A 56 -9.59 4.80 -8.15
CA ILE A 56 -8.37 4.78 -8.96
C ILE A 56 -7.17 4.83 -8.01
N PRO A 57 -6.28 3.83 -7.99
CA PRO A 57 -5.10 3.85 -7.14
C PRO A 57 -4.19 5.04 -7.49
N TYR A 58 -3.43 5.52 -6.51
CA TYR A 58 -2.44 6.57 -6.71
C TYR A 58 -1.03 5.99 -6.76
N ALA A 59 -0.14 6.66 -7.48
CA ALA A 59 1.28 6.34 -7.48
C ALA A 59 1.98 6.92 -6.25
N VAL A 60 3.06 6.27 -5.81
CA VAL A 60 3.99 6.79 -4.79
C VAL A 60 5.27 7.23 -5.50
N ARG A 61 5.65 8.50 -5.33
CA ARG A 61 6.91 9.04 -5.83
C ARG A 61 7.86 9.25 -4.65
N ARG A 62 9.00 8.57 -4.70
CA ARG A 62 10.09 8.73 -3.73
C ARG A 62 11.12 9.72 -4.26
N VAL A 63 11.47 10.71 -3.46
CA VAL A 63 12.44 11.76 -3.82
C VAL A 63 13.54 11.78 -2.77
N ALA A 64 14.78 11.63 -3.20
CA ALA A 64 15.95 11.74 -2.34
C ALA A 64 16.04 13.14 -1.72
N ASP A 65 16.31 13.21 -0.44
CA ASP A 65 16.48 14.46 0.30
C ASP A 65 17.79 14.39 1.13
N PRO A 66 18.81 15.19 0.81
CA PRO A 66 20.07 15.18 1.54
C PRO A 66 19.95 15.89 2.91
N THR A 67 18.87 16.61 3.17
CA THR A 67 18.63 17.27 4.46
C THR A 67 18.07 16.30 5.51
N LEU A 68 17.48 15.19 5.06
CA LEU A 68 17.00 14.11 5.93
C LEU A 68 18.08 13.03 6.04
N PHE A 69 18.29 12.54 7.27
CA PHE A 69 19.25 11.47 7.50
C PHE A 69 18.88 10.20 6.75
N GLU A 70 19.91 9.48 6.31
CA GLU A 70 19.76 8.18 5.65
C GLU A 70 18.86 7.23 6.47
N GLY A 71 17.90 6.60 5.79
CA GLY A 71 16.90 5.72 6.40
C GLY A 71 15.71 6.43 7.06
N THR A 72 15.62 7.77 6.97
CA THR A 72 14.42 8.53 7.31
C THR A 72 13.49 8.61 6.10
N GLU A 73 12.21 8.29 6.29
CA GLU A 73 11.17 8.53 5.28
C GLU A 73 10.12 9.49 5.85
N VAL A 74 9.76 10.51 5.08
CA VAL A 74 8.73 11.48 5.45
C VAL A 74 7.74 11.63 4.31
N VAL A 75 6.46 11.48 4.60
CA VAL A 75 5.39 11.79 3.64
C VAL A 75 5.25 13.30 3.57
N GLU A 76 5.80 13.93 2.54
CA GLU A 76 5.68 15.37 2.29
C GLU A 76 4.26 15.71 1.81
N ARG A 77 3.70 14.87 0.94
CA ARG A 77 2.34 15.04 0.45
C ARG A 77 1.60 13.70 0.39
N PRO A 78 0.50 13.54 1.14
CA PRO A 78 -0.23 12.27 1.15
C PRO A 78 -0.90 11.99 -0.20
N GLY A 79 -0.91 10.73 -0.59
CA GLY A 79 -1.65 10.26 -1.76
C GLY A 79 -3.16 10.42 -1.58
N ARG A 80 -3.91 10.46 -2.69
CA ARG A 80 -5.38 10.39 -2.66
C ARG A 80 -5.88 9.53 -3.82
N PRO A 81 -6.72 8.51 -3.56
CA PRO A 81 -7.37 7.76 -4.64
C PRO A 81 -8.24 8.67 -5.52
N GLY A 82 -8.16 8.42 -6.82
CA GLY A 82 -9.10 8.98 -7.78
C GLY A 82 -10.43 8.25 -7.72
N VAL A 83 -11.38 8.68 -8.53
CA VAL A 83 -12.71 8.07 -8.66
C VAL A 83 -13.01 7.90 -10.15
N LEU A 84 -13.22 6.66 -10.54
CA LEU A 84 -13.72 6.26 -11.85
C LEU A 84 -15.21 5.99 -11.70
N ARG A 85 -16.04 6.72 -12.43
CA ARG A 85 -17.46 6.41 -12.54
C ARG A 85 -17.66 5.52 -13.75
N VAL A 86 -18.25 4.36 -13.54
CA VAL A 86 -18.47 3.34 -14.55
C VAL A 86 -19.97 3.12 -14.71
N THR A 87 -20.46 3.26 -15.94
CA THR A 87 -21.86 2.96 -16.27
C THR A 87 -21.93 1.57 -16.88
N TYR A 88 -22.71 0.72 -16.24
CA TYR A 88 -23.00 -0.64 -16.67
C TYR A 88 -24.39 -0.70 -17.33
N ALA A 89 -24.48 -1.36 -18.46
CA ALA A 89 -25.75 -1.82 -19.01
C ALA A 89 -26.07 -3.18 -18.39
N LEU A 90 -27.22 -3.24 -17.72
CA LEU A 90 -27.80 -4.46 -17.19
C LEU A 90 -28.86 -4.95 -18.17
N ARG A 91 -28.84 -6.25 -18.44
CA ARG A 91 -29.83 -6.90 -19.29
C ARG A 91 -30.33 -8.16 -18.59
N THR A 92 -31.64 -8.33 -18.57
CA THR A 92 -32.28 -9.53 -18.05
C THR A 92 -33.07 -10.15 -19.20
N VAL A 93 -32.87 -11.44 -19.45
CA VAL A 93 -33.61 -12.20 -20.47
C VAL A 93 -34.34 -13.33 -19.80
N ASN A 94 -35.66 -13.37 -19.92
CA ASN A 94 -36.52 -14.37 -19.29
C ASN A 94 -36.27 -14.50 -17.77
N GLY A 95 -36.08 -13.37 -17.09
CA GLY A 95 -35.80 -13.32 -15.66
C GLY A 95 -34.34 -13.60 -15.26
N VAL A 96 -33.50 -14.04 -16.18
CA VAL A 96 -32.07 -14.31 -15.93
C VAL A 96 -31.23 -13.07 -16.22
N ARG A 97 -30.51 -12.57 -15.22
CA ARG A 97 -29.58 -11.44 -15.39
C ARG A 97 -28.35 -11.89 -16.17
N GLU A 98 -28.08 -11.24 -17.29
CA GLU A 98 -26.83 -11.38 -18.02
C GLU A 98 -25.68 -10.68 -17.27
N ARG A 99 -24.43 -10.98 -17.66
CA ARG A 99 -23.26 -10.27 -17.13
C ARG A 99 -23.35 -8.78 -17.47
N PRO A 100 -23.24 -7.88 -16.47
CA PRO A 100 -23.20 -6.43 -16.72
C PRO A 100 -22.13 -6.07 -17.73
N ARG A 101 -22.47 -5.24 -18.73
CA ARG A 101 -21.52 -4.75 -19.72
C ARG A 101 -21.17 -3.31 -19.39
N ARG A 102 -19.89 -2.99 -19.24
CA ARG A 102 -19.43 -1.60 -19.14
C ARG A 102 -19.67 -0.89 -20.46
N VAL A 103 -20.44 0.18 -20.44
CA VAL A 103 -20.82 0.95 -21.64
C VAL A 103 -20.23 2.35 -21.66
N ALA A 104 -19.89 2.91 -20.50
CA ALA A 104 -19.20 4.18 -20.40
C ALA A 104 -18.34 4.23 -19.15
N SER A 105 -17.36 5.12 -19.15
CA SER A 105 -16.65 5.50 -17.93
C SER A 105 -16.08 6.89 -18.03
N GLU A 106 -15.99 7.56 -16.90
CA GLU A 106 -15.37 8.87 -16.78
C GLU A 106 -14.56 8.96 -15.47
N VAL A 107 -13.45 9.68 -15.52
CA VAL A 107 -12.69 10.01 -14.31
C VAL A 107 -13.34 11.23 -13.67
N VAL A 108 -14.05 11.02 -12.57
CA VAL A 108 -14.71 12.11 -11.81
C VAL A 108 -13.70 12.85 -10.94
N ARG A 109 -12.68 12.13 -10.45
CA ARG A 109 -11.57 12.71 -9.68
C ARG A 109 -10.28 12.02 -10.06
N ALA A 110 -9.27 12.78 -10.49
CA ALA A 110 -7.94 12.22 -10.74
C ALA A 110 -7.27 11.77 -9.42
N PRO A 111 -6.50 10.67 -9.42
CA PRO A 111 -5.68 10.30 -8.27
C PRO A 111 -4.58 11.34 -8.04
N ARG A 112 -4.24 11.58 -6.77
CA ARG A 112 -3.11 12.43 -6.38
C ARG A 112 -1.95 11.56 -5.95
N THR A 113 -0.81 11.72 -6.62
CA THR A 113 0.45 11.05 -6.28
C THR A 113 0.90 11.41 -4.86
N GLU A 114 1.23 10.39 -4.09
CA GLU A 114 1.92 10.53 -2.80
C GLU A 114 3.39 10.88 -3.03
N LEU A 115 3.89 11.85 -2.26
CA LEU A 115 5.29 12.27 -2.32
C LEU A 115 5.97 11.91 -1.00
N VAL A 116 6.93 11.00 -1.08
CA VAL A 116 7.74 10.55 0.06
C VAL A 116 9.16 11.05 -0.12
N LYS A 117 9.64 11.82 0.85
CA LYS A 117 11.05 12.23 0.94
C LYS A 117 11.83 11.12 1.61
N VAL A 118 12.85 10.61 0.91
CA VAL A 118 13.75 9.57 1.40
C VAL A 118 15.07 10.21 1.75
N GLY A 119 15.47 10.13 3.01
CA GLY A 119 16.72 10.70 3.49
C GLY A 119 17.92 10.04 2.85
N THR A 120 18.82 10.88 2.35
CA THR A 120 20.13 10.52 1.78
C THR A 120 21.27 11.28 2.44
N GLY A 121 20.95 12.14 3.41
CA GLY A 121 21.93 12.87 4.21
C GLY A 121 22.75 11.91 5.05
N ALA A 122 24.07 12.05 4.99
CA ALA A 122 24.97 11.29 5.84
C ALA A 122 24.61 11.51 7.30
N ARG A 123 24.55 10.43 8.07
CA ARG A 123 24.47 10.53 9.52
C ARG A 123 25.79 11.12 10.03
N PRO A 124 25.76 11.99 11.06
CA PRO A 124 26.98 12.46 11.68
C PRO A 124 27.82 11.25 12.10
N ARG A 125 29.08 11.18 11.68
CA ARG A 125 30.02 10.12 12.09
C ARG A 125 30.61 10.38 13.48
N SER A 126 30.28 11.54 14.03
CA SER A 126 30.95 12.15 15.17
C SER A 126 29.93 13.04 15.88
N VAL A 127 30.14 13.27 17.17
CA VAL A 127 29.30 14.18 17.95
C VAL A 127 30.22 15.29 18.41
N ARG A 128 29.85 16.53 18.08
CA ARG A 128 30.57 17.72 18.52
C ARG A 128 30.75 17.65 20.04
N ASP A 129 31.89 18.11 20.54
CA ASP A 129 32.25 18.14 21.97
C ASP A 129 32.63 16.77 22.58
N ALA A 130 32.69 15.70 21.76
CA ALA A 130 33.14 14.37 22.18
C ALA A 130 34.30 13.80 21.31
N ASP A 131 34.68 14.46 20.22
CA ASP A 131 35.62 13.90 19.23
C ASP A 131 37.07 13.85 19.70
N GLY A 132 37.49 14.72 20.63
CA GLY A 132 38.85 14.78 21.17
C GLY A 132 39.13 13.84 22.35
N LEU A 133 38.18 12.97 22.71
CA LEU A 133 38.32 12.05 23.85
C LEU A 133 38.96 10.72 23.43
N ASN A 134 39.63 10.05 24.37
CA ASN A 134 40.26 8.76 24.15
C ASN A 134 39.24 7.60 24.22
N TRP A 135 38.45 7.48 23.15
CA TRP A 135 37.43 6.44 22.97
C TRP A 135 38.02 5.03 22.90
N GLU A 136 39.25 4.88 22.42
CA GLU A 136 39.96 3.59 22.37
C GLU A 136 40.38 3.15 23.78
N GLY A 137 40.82 4.09 24.63
CA GLY A 137 41.11 3.86 26.04
C GLY A 137 39.88 3.39 26.80
N LEU A 138 38.74 4.04 26.59
CA LEU A 138 37.47 3.61 27.15
C LEU A 138 37.07 2.21 26.66
N ALA A 139 37.08 1.98 25.34
CA ALA A 139 36.67 0.69 24.77
C ALA A 139 37.57 -0.47 25.22
N ARG A 140 38.88 -0.24 25.35
CA ARG A 140 39.82 -1.23 25.91
C ARG A 140 39.50 -1.59 27.34
N CYS A 141 39.10 -0.62 28.15
CA CYS A 141 38.72 -0.86 29.55
C CYS A 141 37.38 -1.61 29.65
N GLU A 142 36.38 -1.24 28.84
CA GLU A 142 35.03 -1.80 28.90
C GLU A 142 34.91 -3.23 28.31
N SER A 143 35.57 -3.49 27.17
CA SER A 143 35.36 -4.74 26.41
C SER A 143 36.66 -5.45 26.00
N GLY A 144 37.81 -4.88 26.37
CA GLY A 144 39.10 -5.25 25.77
C GLY A 144 39.24 -4.74 24.32
N GLY A 145 38.39 -3.80 23.89
CA GLY A 145 38.36 -3.28 22.52
C GLY A 145 37.66 -4.20 21.51
N ARG A 146 36.84 -5.15 21.99
CA ARG A 146 36.14 -6.12 21.15
C ARG A 146 34.70 -5.66 20.86
N PRO A 147 34.35 -5.39 19.59
CA PRO A 147 33.04 -4.87 19.23
C PRO A 147 31.90 -5.89 19.32
N ASP A 148 32.24 -7.18 19.35
CA ASP A 148 31.33 -8.30 19.51
C ASP A 148 31.26 -8.81 20.96
N ALA A 149 31.90 -8.11 21.92
CA ALA A 149 31.91 -8.52 23.31
C ALA A 149 30.50 -8.50 23.90
N VAL A 150 30.14 -9.57 24.59
CA VAL A 150 28.92 -9.66 25.39
C VAL A 150 29.33 -10.03 26.80
N ASP A 151 28.77 -9.34 27.79
CA ASP A 151 29.04 -9.64 29.19
C ASP A 151 28.47 -11.01 29.58
N PRO A 152 28.96 -11.66 30.66
CA PRO A 152 28.49 -12.98 31.07
C PRO A 152 26.99 -13.08 31.32
N SER A 153 26.31 -11.98 31.69
CA SER A 153 24.86 -11.96 31.87
C SER A 153 24.07 -11.88 30.56
N GLY A 154 24.73 -11.52 29.46
CA GLY A 154 24.08 -11.29 28.17
C GLY A 154 23.32 -9.96 28.08
N THR A 155 23.42 -9.09 29.09
CA THR A 155 22.66 -7.84 29.21
C THR A 155 23.35 -6.69 28.49
N TYR A 156 24.67 -6.64 28.54
CA TYR A 156 25.52 -5.60 28.01
C TYR A 156 26.37 -6.12 26.85
N GLY A 157 26.47 -5.33 25.79
CA GLY A 157 27.16 -5.73 24.58
C GLY A 157 27.89 -4.60 23.87
N GLY A 158 28.88 -4.99 23.07
CA GLY A 158 29.70 -4.12 22.25
C GLY A 158 30.87 -3.45 22.97
N LEU A 159 31.60 -2.60 22.23
CA LEU A 159 32.80 -1.88 22.65
C LEU A 159 32.65 -1.14 23.98
N TYR A 160 31.46 -0.63 24.24
CA TYR A 160 31.13 0.25 25.37
C TYR A 160 30.11 -0.35 26.33
N GLN A 161 29.85 -1.67 26.22
CA GLN A 161 28.97 -2.44 27.10
C GLN A 161 27.60 -1.77 27.27
N PHE A 162 26.90 -1.53 26.16
CA PHE A 162 25.55 -0.97 26.19
C PHE A 162 24.51 -2.01 26.58
N ASP A 163 23.54 -1.63 27.40
CA ASP A 163 22.27 -2.35 27.48
C ASP A 163 21.37 -2.01 26.27
N ALA A 164 20.46 -2.92 25.94
CA ALA A 164 19.57 -2.78 24.78
C ALA A 164 18.65 -1.55 24.90
N ALA A 165 18.17 -1.18 26.09
CA ALA A 165 17.26 -0.05 26.24
C ALA A 165 17.98 1.28 25.96
N THR A 166 19.18 1.46 26.51
CA THR A 166 20.03 2.63 26.23
C THR A 166 20.43 2.68 24.75
N TRP A 167 20.82 1.55 24.16
CA TRP A 167 21.16 1.45 22.74
C TRP A 167 20.03 1.96 21.84
N HIS A 168 18.80 1.44 22.03
CA HIS A 168 17.63 1.85 21.28
C HIS A 168 17.25 3.32 21.55
N GLY A 169 17.36 3.80 22.80
CA GLY A 169 17.10 5.19 23.17
C GLY A 169 18.06 6.21 22.52
N LEU A 170 19.23 5.76 22.07
CA LEU A 170 20.18 6.57 21.28
C LEU A 170 19.89 6.52 19.77
N GLY A 171 18.89 5.73 19.35
CA GLY A 171 18.45 5.46 17.98
C GLY A 171 18.90 4.12 17.42
N GLY A 172 19.35 3.19 18.30
CA GLY A 172 20.05 1.96 17.92
C GLY A 172 19.10 1.00 17.23
N ARG A 173 19.62 0.08 16.43
CA ARG A 173 18.83 -1.03 15.89
C ARG A 173 19.54 -2.32 16.24
N GLY A 174 18.77 -3.39 16.49
CA GLY A 174 19.34 -4.68 16.90
C GLY A 174 20.08 -4.61 18.25
N ARG A 175 20.96 -5.58 18.51
CA ARG A 175 21.84 -5.57 19.68
C ARG A 175 23.08 -4.71 19.41
N PRO A 176 23.68 -4.08 20.43
CA PRO A 176 24.86 -3.23 20.25
C PRO A 176 26.07 -3.96 19.66
N GLU A 177 26.32 -5.20 20.05
CA GLU A 177 27.42 -6.05 19.58
C GLU A 177 27.29 -6.50 18.11
N ASP A 178 26.09 -6.47 17.54
CA ASP A 178 25.84 -6.78 16.14
C ASP A 178 26.12 -5.56 15.22
N ALA A 179 26.25 -4.38 15.81
CA ALA A 179 26.46 -3.14 15.06
C ALA A 179 27.95 -2.92 14.74
N PRO A 180 28.30 -2.28 13.61
CA PRO A 180 29.70 -1.92 13.34
C PRO A 180 30.31 -1.08 14.46
N ALA A 181 31.58 -1.30 14.76
CA ALA A 181 32.34 -0.56 15.80
C ALA A 181 32.19 0.97 15.71
N ALA A 182 32.14 1.51 14.49
CA ALA A 182 31.93 2.94 14.25
C ALA A 182 30.55 3.42 14.72
N GLU A 183 29.49 2.63 14.52
CA GLU A 183 28.15 2.95 14.99
C GLU A 183 28.10 2.88 16.53
N GLN A 184 28.73 1.86 17.12
CA GLN A 184 28.83 1.74 18.58
C GLN A 184 29.52 2.97 19.21
N THR A 185 30.64 3.39 18.61
CA THR A 185 31.40 4.59 19.03
C THR A 185 30.59 5.86 18.85
N TYR A 186 29.87 5.99 17.74
CA TYR A 186 28.98 7.12 17.52
C TYR A 186 27.89 7.20 18.60
N ARG A 187 27.32 6.07 19.02
CA ARG A 187 26.32 6.06 20.10
C ARG A 187 26.92 6.36 21.46
N ALA A 188 28.13 5.88 21.74
CA ALA A 188 28.87 6.23 22.95
C ALA A 188 29.14 7.72 23.04
N LYS A 189 29.59 8.34 21.93
CA LYS A 189 29.71 9.80 21.83
C LYS A 189 28.40 10.53 22.11
N LYS A 190 27.27 10.07 21.56
CA LYS A 190 25.94 10.65 21.84
C LYS A 190 25.55 10.52 23.30
N LEU A 191 25.85 9.39 23.93
CA LEU A 191 25.56 9.16 25.34
C LEU A 191 26.39 10.07 26.24
N TYR A 192 27.68 10.23 25.93
CA TYR A 192 28.58 11.11 26.66
C TYR A 192 28.12 12.57 26.60
N VAL A 193 27.74 13.08 25.42
CA VAL A 193 27.24 14.47 25.33
C VAL A 193 25.98 14.67 26.19
N ARG A 194 25.18 13.62 26.43
CA ARG A 194 23.98 13.70 27.28
C ARG A 194 24.25 13.54 28.77
N ARG A 195 25.24 12.71 29.16
CA ARG A 195 25.39 12.22 30.54
C ARG A 195 26.83 12.32 31.08
N GLY A 196 27.74 12.90 30.31
CA GLY A 196 29.18 12.85 30.56
C GLY A 196 29.68 11.40 30.65
N ALA A 197 30.71 11.18 31.47
CA ALA A 197 31.29 9.87 31.70
C ALA A 197 30.47 8.97 32.66
N SER A 198 29.38 9.45 33.25
CA SER A 198 28.62 8.71 34.28
C SER A 198 28.15 7.29 33.90
N PRO A 199 27.85 6.96 32.63
CA PRO A 199 27.48 5.59 32.25
C PRO A 199 28.63 4.58 32.30
N TRP A 200 29.87 5.07 32.37
CA TRP A 200 31.09 4.26 32.49
C TRP A 200 31.79 4.59 33.81
N PRO A 201 31.22 4.20 34.96
CA PRO A 201 31.68 4.66 36.28
C PRO A 201 33.13 4.28 36.61
N HIS A 202 33.63 3.18 36.04
CA HIS A 202 34.99 2.69 36.30
C HIS A 202 35.98 3.01 35.17
N CYS A 203 35.51 3.03 33.93
CA CYS A 203 36.37 3.26 32.77
C CYS A 203 36.28 4.68 32.21
N GLY A 204 35.34 5.50 32.69
CA GLY A 204 35.08 6.84 32.16
C GLY A 204 36.29 7.78 32.22
N GLU A 205 37.17 7.62 33.21
CA GLU A 205 38.42 8.38 33.31
C GLU A 205 39.34 8.16 32.10
N ARG A 206 39.26 6.98 31.46
CA ARG A 206 40.06 6.64 30.27
C ARG A 206 39.75 7.49 29.04
N LEU A 207 38.65 8.25 29.06
CA LEU A 207 38.34 9.23 28.01
C LEU A 207 39.30 10.43 28.02
N HIS A 208 40.00 10.67 29.13
CA HIS A 208 40.88 11.82 29.34
C HIS A 208 42.37 11.44 29.48
N SER A 209 42.69 10.15 29.39
CA SER A 209 44.05 9.62 29.46
C SER A 209 44.75 9.58 28.11
#